data_AF-A0A529LRI1-F1
#
_entry.id   AF-A0A529LRI1-F1
#
_cell.length_a   1.000
_cell.length_b   1.000
_cell.length_c   1.000
_cell.angle_alpha   90.00
_cell.angle_beta   90.00
_cell.angle_gamma   90.00
#
_symmetry.space_group_name_H-M   'P 1'
#
loop_
_entity.id
_entity.type
_entity.pdbx_description
1 polymer ?
#
loop_
_entity_poly.entity_id
_entity_poly.type
_entity_poly.pdbx_seq_one_letter_code
_entity_poly.pdbx_strand_id
1 'polypeptide(L)'
;VTGSAAHAAKPYEGIDALTVACSMVSELQKIVSRETDPYDPLVISVTAINGGNAYNVTAGKVGLKGTVRSGNDATRERAWRRLREILEGIAASHGASVKIDIRRGEPGVVNDAGMAALIMVGAKASIGADNALNMPGWSIADDFAYYSEKRPSVYFRLGIRNEGVGSVYPLH
;
A
#
# COMPACT_ATOMS: atom_id res chain seq x y z
N VAL A 1 -2.01 16.38 9.28
CA VAL A 1 -1.00 17.08 10.09
C VAL A 1 -1.50 18.49 10.34
N THR A 2 -1.50 18.92 11.60
CA THR A 2 -1.96 20.25 12.04
C THR A 2 -0.83 20.93 12.80
N GLY A 3 -0.44 22.11 12.34
CA GLY A 3 0.49 23.02 13.00
C GLY A 3 -0.14 24.41 13.11
N SER A 4 0.64 25.45 12.84
CA SER A 4 0.17 26.84 12.81
C SER A 4 0.90 27.63 11.72
N ALA A 5 0.14 28.36 10.91
CA ALA A 5 0.72 29.17 9.84
C ALA A 5 1.45 30.39 10.41
N ALA A 6 2.51 30.80 9.74
CA ALA A 6 3.27 32.01 10.04
C ALA A 6 3.69 32.70 8.74
N HIS A 7 4.06 33.98 8.84
CA HIS A 7 4.70 34.67 7.74
C HIS A 7 6.03 33.97 7.40
N ALA A 8 6.33 33.73 6.12
CA ALA A 8 7.50 32.93 5.72
C ALA A 8 8.84 33.53 6.18
N ALA A 9 8.92 34.85 6.34
CA ALA A 9 10.10 35.54 6.91
C ALA A 9 10.21 35.45 8.44
N LYS A 10 9.21 34.89 9.13
CA LYS A 10 9.16 34.72 10.59
C LYS A 10 8.70 33.30 10.97
N PRO A 11 9.40 32.24 10.50
CA PRO A 11 8.94 30.86 10.65
C PRO A 11 8.85 30.40 12.10
N TYR A 12 9.59 31.03 13.03
CA TYR A 12 9.57 30.72 14.46
C TYR A 12 8.27 31.11 15.18
N GLU A 13 7.39 31.90 14.54
CA GLU A 13 6.08 32.29 15.10
C GLU A 13 5.01 31.20 14.87
N GLY A 14 5.34 30.10 14.18
CA GLY A 14 4.41 29.01 13.90
C GLY A 14 5.08 27.65 13.76
N ILE A 15 4.29 26.65 13.37
CA ILE A 15 4.71 25.27 13.16
C ILE A 15 4.32 24.89 11.73
N ASP A 16 5.31 24.82 10.84
CA ASP A 16 5.07 24.51 9.43
C ASP A 16 4.69 23.04 9.23
N ALA A 17 3.39 22.79 9.06
CA ALA A 17 2.85 21.46 8.84
C ALA A 17 3.34 20.81 7.55
N LEU A 18 3.78 21.58 6.54
CA LEU A 18 4.27 21.03 5.28
C LEU A 18 5.64 20.38 5.48
N THR A 19 6.56 21.08 6.14
CA THR A 19 7.86 20.53 6.52
C THR A 19 7.71 19.28 7.38
N VAL A 20 6.82 19.30 8.40
CA VAL A 20 6.55 18.13 9.23
C VAL A 20 6.01 16.95 8.41
N ALA A 21 5.10 17.21 7.47
CA ALA A 21 4.56 16.17 6.59
C ALA A 21 5.64 15.56 5.68
N CYS A 22 6.59 16.33 5.17
CA CYS A 22 7.72 15.81 4.39
C CYS A 22 8.62 14.88 5.23
N SER A 23 8.90 15.24 6.48
CA SER A 23 9.60 14.35 7.42
C SER A 23 8.84 13.04 7.63
N MET A 24 7.52 13.12 7.83
CA MET A 24 6.66 11.94 7.96
C MET A 24 6.77 11.02 6.74
N VAL A 25 6.63 11.56 5.52
CA VAL A 25 6.73 10.76 4.28
C VAL A 25 8.06 10.01 4.21
N SER A 26 9.15 10.69 4.58
CA SER A 26 10.51 10.14 4.54
C SER A 26 10.70 9.00 5.54
N GLU A 27 10.24 9.19 6.78
CA GLU A 27 10.37 8.16 7.83
C GLU A 27 9.48 6.94 7.59
N LEU A 28 8.30 7.11 6.99
CA LEU A 28 7.44 5.97 6.63
C LEU A 28 8.13 4.96 5.71
N GLN A 29 9.04 5.41 4.83
CA GLN A 29 9.77 4.51 3.93
C GLN A 29 10.75 3.59 4.67
N LYS A 30 11.13 3.96 5.90
CA LYS A 30 12.04 3.15 6.73
C LYS A 30 11.36 1.93 7.34
N ILE A 31 10.03 1.93 7.47
CA ILE A 31 9.28 0.74 7.89
C ILE A 31 9.53 -0.41 6.90
N VAL A 32 9.45 -0.11 5.59
CA VAL A 32 9.71 -1.10 4.54
C VAL A 32 11.19 -1.43 4.48
N SER A 33 12.05 -0.41 4.41
CA SER A 33 13.47 -0.64 4.10
C SER A 33 14.30 -1.15 5.28
N ARG A 34 13.92 -0.89 6.54
CA ARG A 34 14.71 -1.17 7.75
C ARG A 34 14.02 -2.05 8.79
N GLU A 35 12.68 -2.11 8.81
CA GLU A 35 11.92 -2.82 9.84
C GLU A 35 11.16 -4.06 9.33
N THR A 36 11.25 -4.36 8.03
CA THR A 36 10.49 -5.46 7.41
C THR A 36 11.43 -6.48 6.76
N ASP A 37 11.13 -7.76 6.98
CA ASP A 37 11.81 -8.86 6.31
C ASP A 37 11.59 -8.77 4.80
N PRO A 38 12.65 -8.73 3.97
CA PRO A 38 12.50 -8.66 2.52
C PRO A 38 11.76 -9.85 1.89
N TYR A 39 11.65 -10.99 2.59
CA TYR A 39 10.85 -12.14 2.16
C TYR A 39 9.37 -12.06 2.55
N ASP A 40 9.01 -11.08 3.38
CA ASP A 40 7.64 -10.77 3.80
C ASP A 40 7.21 -9.43 3.19
N PRO A 41 6.59 -9.43 2.00
CA PRO A 41 6.42 -8.22 1.22
C PRO A 41 5.52 -7.22 1.94
N LEU A 42 6.00 -5.96 2.00
CA LEU A 42 5.27 -4.80 2.49
C LEU A 42 5.49 -3.65 1.52
N VAL A 43 4.40 -2.98 1.16
CA VAL A 43 4.43 -1.74 0.37
C VAL A 43 3.68 -0.68 1.15
N ILE A 44 4.33 0.47 1.36
CA ILE A 44 3.70 1.67 1.89
C ILE A 44 3.86 2.75 0.84
N SER A 45 2.76 3.32 0.38
CA SER A 45 2.78 4.39 -0.62
C SER A 45 2.02 5.60 -0.11
N VAL A 46 2.66 6.76 -0.12
CA VAL A 46 1.99 8.05 0.05
C VAL A 46 1.62 8.55 -1.33
N THR A 47 0.33 8.56 -1.64
CA THR A 47 -0.20 8.83 -2.97
C THR A 47 -0.69 10.26 -3.15
N ALA A 48 -0.84 11.02 -2.07
CA ALA A 48 -1.13 12.45 -2.15
C ALA A 48 -0.62 13.21 -0.94
N ILE A 49 -0.15 14.43 -1.17
CA ILE A 49 0.17 15.44 -0.16
C ILE A 49 -0.50 16.75 -0.58
N ASN A 50 -1.29 17.35 0.31
CA ASN A 50 -2.04 18.56 0.01
C ASN A 50 -1.99 19.53 1.18
N GLY A 51 -1.48 20.74 0.97
CA GLY A 51 -1.44 21.81 1.97
C GLY A 51 -0.47 22.93 1.58
N GLY A 52 -0.69 24.12 2.16
CA GLY A 52 -0.05 25.37 1.73
C GLY A 52 -0.89 26.09 0.66
N ASN A 53 -1.02 27.42 0.79
CA ASN A 53 -1.89 28.23 -0.06
C ASN A 53 -1.18 29.43 -0.71
N ALA A 54 -0.07 29.90 -0.14
CA ALA A 54 0.64 31.09 -0.60
C ALA A 54 2.15 30.88 -0.45
N TYR A 55 2.94 31.48 -1.33
CA TYR A 55 4.40 31.34 -1.34
C TYR A 55 5.10 32.02 -0.15
N ASN A 56 4.42 32.95 0.53
CA ASN A 56 4.94 33.76 1.62
C ASN A 56 4.32 33.42 3.00
N VAL A 57 3.61 32.30 3.11
CA VAL A 57 2.97 31.83 4.35
C VAL A 57 3.25 30.34 4.53
N THR A 58 3.74 29.93 5.71
CA THR A 58 3.95 28.51 6.04
C THR A 58 2.61 27.78 6.21
N ALA A 59 2.59 26.46 5.98
CA ALA A 59 1.32 25.73 5.99
C ALA A 59 0.88 25.42 7.43
N GLY A 60 -0.31 25.89 7.83
CA GLY A 60 -0.90 25.51 9.13
C GLY A 60 -1.51 24.10 9.16
N LYS A 61 -1.78 23.50 8.00
CA LYS A 61 -2.38 22.16 7.90
C LYS A 61 -2.01 21.49 6.57
N VAL A 62 -1.67 20.21 6.65
CA VAL A 62 -1.37 19.35 5.48
C VAL A 62 -2.07 18.00 5.62
N GLY A 63 -2.69 17.53 4.53
CA GLY A 63 -3.29 16.21 4.40
C GLY A 63 -2.39 15.26 3.63
N LEU A 64 -2.26 14.02 4.13
CA LEU A 64 -1.58 12.91 3.46
C LEU A 64 -2.60 11.82 3.13
N LYS A 65 -2.49 11.22 1.95
CA LYS A 65 -3.23 10.00 1.57
C LYS A 65 -2.23 8.93 1.13
N GLY A 66 -2.59 7.68 1.33
CA GLY A 66 -1.72 6.56 0.99
C GLY A 66 -2.37 5.21 1.19
N THR A 67 -1.60 4.15 0.96
CA THR A 67 -2.02 2.77 1.12
C THR A 67 -0.90 1.92 1.73
N VAL A 68 -1.30 0.85 2.41
CA VAL A 68 -0.42 -0.20 2.92
C VAL A 68 -0.87 -1.53 2.32
N ARG A 69 0.03 -2.24 1.65
CA ARG A 69 -0.18 -3.59 1.13
C ARG A 69 0.83 -4.53 1.79
N SER A 70 0.42 -5.73 2.17
CA SER A 70 1.27 -6.70 2.84
C SER A 70 0.99 -8.11 2.34
N GLY A 71 1.98 -9.00 2.47
CA GLY A 71 1.85 -10.42 2.14
C GLY A 71 0.94 -11.19 3.10
N ASN A 72 0.77 -10.71 4.33
CA ASN A 72 -0.11 -11.31 5.33
C ASN A 72 -0.64 -10.27 6.33
N ASP A 73 -1.58 -10.71 7.17
CA ASP A 73 -2.26 -9.89 8.17
C ASP A 73 -1.34 -9.44 9.31
N ALA A 74 -0.45 -10.30 9.81
CA ALA A 74 0.44 -9.94 10.92
C ALA A 74 1.38 -8.79 10.53
N THR A 75 1.88 -8.81 9.29
CA THR A 75 2.70 -7.76 8.69
C THR A 75 1.94 -6.46 8.53
N ARG A 76 0.66 -6.53 8.13
CA ARG A 76 -0.22 -5.36 8.03
C ARG A 76 -0.41 -4.67 9.37
N GLU A 77 -0.77 -5.44 10.40
CA GLU A 77 -1.03 -4.92 11.73
C GLU A 77 0.24 -4.31 12.34
N ARG A 78 1.39 -4.96 12.16
CA ARG A 78 2.70 -4.40 12.55
C ARG A 78 2.96 -3.07 11.85
N ALA A 79 2.78 -3.00 10.54
CA ALA A 79 3.00 -1.79 9.76
C ALA A 79 2.06 -0.65 10.19
N TRP A 80 0.79 -0.94 10.45
CA TRP A 80 -0.18 0.07 10.95
C TRP A 80 0.18 0.59 12.33
N ARG A 81 0.66 -0.28 13.23
CA ARG A 81 1.15 0.16 14.54
C ARG A 81 2.37 1.08 14.38
N ARG A 82 3.39 0.64 13.64
CA ARG A 82 4.63 1.42 13.42
C ARG A 82 4.37 2.75 12.72
N LEU A 83 3.48 2.77 11.74
CA LEU A 83 3.05 3.99 11.07
C LEU A 83 2.46 4.98 12.07
N ARG A 84 1.58 4.55 12.98
CA ARG A 84 1.02 5.44 14.01
C ARG A 84 2.11 6.01 14.91
N GLU A 85 2.96 5.14 15.46
CA GLU A 85 4.05 5.53 16.36
C GLU A 85 5.00 6.55 15.71
N ILE A 86 5.39 6.33 14.44
CA ILE A 86 6.27 7.23 13.69
C ILE A 86 5.59 8.58 13.42
N LEU A 87 4.35 8.57 12.92
CA LEU A 87 3.64 9.81 12.59
C LEU A 87 3.37 10.65 13.84
N GLU A 88 2.95 10.02 14.94
CA GLU A 88 2.71 10.69 16.22
C GLU A 88 4.03 11.22 16.82
N GLY A 89 5.10 10.42 16.77
CA GLY A 89 6.42 10.82 17.24
C GLY A 89 6.99 12.02 16.48
N ILE A 90 6.90 12.02 15.15
CA ILE A 90 7.34 13.15 14.31
C ILE A 90 6.47 14.38 14.55
N ALA A 91 5.16 14.22 14.69
CA ALA A 91 4.30 15.36 15.01
C ALA A 91 4.73 16.00 16.33
N ALA A 92 4.88 15.18 17.38
CA ALA A 92 5.25 15.62 18.71
C ALA A 92 6.64 16.29 18.75
N SER A 93 7.64 15.73 18.06
CA SER A 93 9.02 16.27 18.04
C SER A 93 9.10 17.65 17.40
N HIS A 94 8.14 18.00 16.54
CA HIS A 94 8.04 19.30 15.88
C HIS A 94 6.96 20.21 16.50
N GLY A 95 6.35 19.84 17.62
CA GLY A 95 5.27 20.60 18.27
C GLY A 95 3.94 20.59 17.50
N ALA A 96 3.81 19.77 16.46
CA ALA A 96 2.59 19.59 15.68
C ALA A 96 1.68 18.50 16.27
N SER A 97 0.50 18.33 15.67
CA SER A 97 -0.36 17.18 15.92
C SER A 97 -0.75 16.46 14.61
N VAL A 98 -1.12 15.19 14.72
CA VAL A 98 -1.58 14.39 13.59
C VAL A 98 -2.83 13.62 13.96
N LYS A 99 -3.79 13.57 13.04
CA LYS A 99 -4.95 12.68 13.10
C LYS A 99 -4.74 11.61 12.04
N ILE A 100 -4.85 10.34 12.45
CA ILE A 100 -4.62 9.19 11.60
C ILE A 100 -5.95 8.43 11.45
N ASP A 101 -6.40 8.23 10.22
CA ASP A 101 -7.55 7.39 9.86
C ASP A 101 -7.03 6.25 8.99
N ILE A 102 -7.04 5.03 9.53
CA ILE A 102 -6.65 3.81 8.81
C ILE A 102 -7.91 2.97 8.65
N ARG A 103 -8.23 2.66 7.39
CA ARG A 103 -9.32 1.76 7.03
C ARG A 103 -8.75 0.44 6.58
N ARG A 104 -9.28 -0.65 7.14
CA ARG A 104 -8.97 -2.00 6.66
C ARG A 104 -9.57 -2.16 5.27
N GLY A 105 -8.71 -2.42 4.28
CA GLY A 105 -9.10 -2.80 2.93
C GLY A 105 -9.36 -4.31 2.83
N GLU A 106 -9.27 -4.81 1.61
CA GLU A 106 -9.49 -6.22 1.29
C GLU A 106 -8.50 -7.14 2.03
N PRO A 107 -8.92 -8.37 2.39
CA PRO A 107 -8.00 -9.41 2.81
C PRO A 107 -7.10 -9.86 1.64
N GLY A 108 -6.08 -10.67 1.94
CA GLY A 108 -5.25 -11.27 0.90
C GLY A 108 -6.01 -12.38 0.17
N VAL A 109 -5.84 -12.47 -1.15
CA VAL A 109 -6.33 -13.63 -1.91
C VAL A 109 -5.39 -14.81 -1.66
N VAL A 110 -5.88 -15.82 -0.95
CA VAL A 110 -5.13 -17.07 -0.68
C VAL A 110 -5.85 -18.21 -1.37
N ASN A 111 -5.17 -18.83 -2.33
CA ASN A 111 -5.71 -19.98 -3.04
C ASN A 111 -5.70 -21.22 -2.14
N ASP A 112 -6.83 -21.92 -2.09
CA ASP A 112 -6.91 -23.24 -1.49
C ASP A 112 -6.03 -24.22 -2.27
N ALA A 113 -5.21 -25.00 -1.55
CA ALA A 113 -4.25 -25.90 -2.18
C ALA A 113 -4.92 -27.03 -2.99
N GLY A 114 -6.07 -27.52 -2.53
CA GLY A 114 -6.85 -28.55 -3.23
C GLY A 114 -7.46 -28.01 -4.52
N MET A 115 -8.08 -26.82 -4.45
CA MET A 115 -8.66 -26.16 -5.63
C MET A 115 -7.59 -25.76 -6.65
N ALA A 116 -6.44 -25.27 -6.18
CA ALA A 116 -5.30 -24.96 -7.05
C ALA A 116 -4.79 -26.21 -7.77
N ALA A 117 -4.66 -27.34 -7.06
CA ALA A 117 -4.26 -28.61 -7.66
C ALA A 117 -5.28 -29.11 -8.71
N LEU A 118 -6.58 -29.00 -8.40
CA LEU A 118 -7.66 -29.38 -9.31
C LEU A 118 -7.60 -28.59 -10.62
N ILE A 119 -7.49 -27.25 -10.53
CA ILE A 119 -7.37 -26.39 -11.71
C ILE A 119 -6.09 -26.70 -12.49
N MET A 120 -4.97 -26.95 -11.81
CA MET A 120 -3.70 -27.27 -12.47
C MET A 120 -3.80 -28.55 -13.32
N VAL A 121 -4.48 -29.59 -12.82
CA VAL A 121 -4.72 -30.82 -13.58
C VAL A 121 -5.57 -30.53 -14.82
N GLY A 122 -6.69 -29.83 -14.65
CA GLY A 122 -7.59 -29.49 -15.76
C GLY A 122 -6.92 -28.60 -16.82
N ALA A 123 -6.14 -27.61 -16.39
CA ALA A 123 -5.39 -26.72 -17.27
C ALA A 123 -4.36 -27.49 -18.09
N LYS A 124 -3.54 -28.34 -17.45
CA LYS A 124 -2.54 -29.16 -18.16
C LYS A 124 -3.17 -30.06 -19.21
N ALA A 125 -4.33 -30.64 -18.92
CA ALA A 125 -5.07 -31.48 -19.87
C ALA A 125 -5.67 -30.68 -21.04
N SER A 126 -6.10 -29.43 -20.79
CA SER A 126 -6.83 -28.63 -21.77
C SER A 126 -5.93 -27.80 -22.68
N ILE A 127 -4.87 -27.20 -22.11
CA ILE A 127 -3.99 -26.26 -22.82
C ILE A 127 -2.53 -26.74 -22.89
N GLY A 128 -2.23 -27.95 -22.38
CA GLY A 128 -0.89 -28.52 -22.37
C GLY A 128 -0.08 -28.16 -21.14
N ALA A 129 0.86 -29.03 -20.77
CA ALA A 129 1.64 -28.92 -19.54
C ALA A 129 2.50 -27.65 -19.48
N ASP A 130 3.07 -27.25 -20.60
CA ASP A 130 3.97 -26.09 -20.71
C ASP A 130 3.22 -24.75 -20.60
N ASN A 131 1.90 -24.76 -20.78
CA ASN A 131 1.05 -23.56 -20.71
C ASN A 131 0.36 -23.39 -19.35
N ALA A 132 0.52 -24.34 -18.42
CA ALA A 132 -0.07 -24.31 -17.08
C ALA A 132 1.01 -24.09 -16.01
N LEU A 133 1.21 -22.83 -15.64
CA LEU A 133 2.34 -22.38 -14.82
C LEU A 133 1.93 -21.99 -13.40
N ASN A 134 2.77 -22.34 -12.42
CA ASN A 134 2.73 -21.71 -11.10
C ASN A 134 3.46 -20.37 -11.17
N MET A 135 2.82 -19.32 -10.67
CA MET A 135 3.40 -17.98 -10.59
C MET A 135 3.69 -17.60 -9.14
N PRO A 136 4.69 -16.74 -8.88
CA PRO A 136 4.87 -16.16 -7.56
C PRO A 136 3.63 -15.36 -7.13
N GLY A 137 3.49 -15.18 -5.82
CA GLY A 137 2.46 -14.31 -5.24
C GLY A 137 2.51 -12.89 -5.82
N TRP A 138 1.36 -12.22 -5.82
CA TRP A 138 1.20 -10.88 -6.39
C TRP A 138 0.77 -9.90 -5.32
N SER A 139 1.29 -8.67 -5.38
CA SER A 139 0.99 -7.60 -4.42
C SER A 139 -0.30 -6.84 -4.73
N ILE A 140 -1.00 -7.19 -5.81
CA ILE A 140 -2.31 -6.61 -6.14
C ILE A 140 -3.38 -7.27 -5.27
N ALA A 141 -4.29 -6.43 -4.75
CA ALA A 141 -5.48 -6.87 -4.04
C ALA A 141 -6.67 -6.96 -4.99
N ASP A 142 -7.57 -7.89 -4.70
CA ASP A 142 -8.80 -8.14 -5.44
C ASP A 142 -9.92 -8.46 -4.44
N ASP A 143 -11.14 -7.98 -4.68
CA ASP A 143 -12.27 -8.21 -3.78
C ASP A 143 -12.75 -9.67 -3.76
N PHE A 144 -12.26 -10.49 -4.70
CA PHE A 144 -12.34 -11.95 -4.66
C PHE A 144 -11.87 -12.52 -3.30
N ALA A 145 -10.97 -11.81 -2.61
CA ALA A 145 -10.47 -12.21 -1.30
C ALA A 145 -11.60 -12.49 -0.28
N TYR A 146 -12.70 -11.73 -0.32
CA TYR A 146 -13.85 -11.95 0.56
C TYR A 146 -14.58 -13.27 0.32
N TYR A 147 -14.49 -13.82 -0.90
CA TYR A 147 -15.03 -15.13 -1.23
C TYR A 147 -14.05 -16.23 -0.81
N SER A 148 -12.76 -16.06 -1.13
CA SER A 148 -11.73 -17.05 -0.79
C SER A 148 -11.54 -17.24 0.72
N GLU A 149 -11.81 -16.21 1.54
CA GLU A 149 -11.83 -16.36 3.00
C GLU A 149 -12.97 -17.27 3.50
N LYS A 150 -14.08 -17.36 2.77
CA LYS A 150 -15.29 -18.06 3.21
C LYS A 150 -15.40 -19.47 2.66
N ARG A 151 -14.77 -19.77 1.52
CA ARG A 151 -14.89 -21.05 0.81
C ARG A 151 -13.58 -21.43 0.14
N PRO A 152 -13.23 -22.73 0.07
CA PRO A 152 -12.14 -23.21 -0.76
C PRO A 152 -12.30 -22.68 -2.19
N SER A 153 -11.34 -21.87 -2.62
CA SER A 153 -11.43 -21.08 -3.85
C SER A 153 -10.06 -21.00 -4.52
N VAL A 154 -10.07 -20.73 -5.82
CA VAL A 154 -8.86 -20.51 -6.60
C VAL A 154 -9.06 -19.32 -7.52
N TYR A 155 -8.15 -18.36 -7.39
CA TYR A 155 -8.01 -17.20 -8.25
C TYR A 155 -6.77 -17.40 -9.11
N PHE A 156 -6.95 -17.38 -10.43
CA PHE A 156 -5.88 -17.61 -11.39
C PHE A 156 -6.01 -16.64 -12.56
N ARG A 157 -4.95 -16.53 -13.36
CA ARG A 157 -4.91 -15.65 -14.52
C ARG A 157 -4.87 -16.50 -15.78
N LEU A 158 -5.66 -16.08 -16.78
CA LEU A 158 -5.62 -16.63 -18.12
C LEU A 158 -4.85 -15.66 -19.02
N GLY A 159 -3.80 -16.14 -19.68
CA GLY A 159 -3.06 -15.34 -20.65
C GLY A 159 -3.92 -15.04 -21.88
N ILE A 160 -4.06 -13.76 -22.23
CA ILE A 160 -4.87 -13.30 -23.39
C ILE A 160 -4.05 -12.67 -24.52
N ARG A 161 -2.72 -12.58 -24.36
CA ARG A 161 -1.84 -12.00 -25.37
C ARG A 161 -1.73 -12.93 -26.57
N ASN A 162 -2.02 -12.43 -27.76
CA ASN A 162 -1.92 -13.15 -29.02
C ASN A 162 -1.55 -12.18 -30.16
N GLU A 163 -0.32 -12.25 -30.65
CA GLU A 163 0.20 -11.37 -31.70
C GLU A 163 -0.43 -11.66 -33.07
N GLY A 164 -0.80 -12.92 -33.34
CA GLY A 164 -1.39 -13.33 -34.62
C GLY A 164 -2.77 -12.74 -34.90
N VAL A 165 -3.49 -12.30 -33.86
CA VAL A 165 -4.79 -11.62 -33.98
C VAL A 165 -4.75 -10.17 -33.47
N GLY A 166 -3.56 -9.64 -33.18
CA GLY A 166 -3.38 -8.27 -32.69
C GLY A 166 -3.83 -8.04 -31.23
N SER A 167 -4.06 -9.09 -30.45
CA SER A 167 -4.39 -8.99 -29.01
C SER A 167 -3.12 -8.78 -28.19
N VAL A 168 -2.60 -7.55 -28.18
CA VAL A 168 -1.32 -7.19 -27.51
C VAL A 168 -1.46 -6.11 -26.45
N TYR A 169 -2.69 -5.83 -26.04
CA TYR A 169 -3.01 -4.73 -25.13
C TYR A 169 -2.85 -5.16 -23.66
N PRO A 170 -2.30 -4.29 -22.79
CA PRO A 170 -2.27 -4.52 -21.35
C PRO A 170 -3.68 -4.44 -20.75
N LEU A 171 -3.82 -4.92 -19.51
CA LEU A 171 -5.08 -4.85 -18.73
C LEU A 171 -5.47 -3.41 -18.38
N HIS A 172 -4.49 -2.50 -18.30
CA HIS A 172 -4.63 -1.09 -17.94
C HIS A 172 -3.89 -0.21 -18.95
#